data_AF-A0A3S0CL96-F1
#
_entry.id   AF-A0A3S0CL96-F1
#
_cell.length_a   1.000
_cell.length_b   1.000
_cell.length_c   1.000
_cell.angle_alpha   90.00
_cell.angle_beta   90.00
_cell.angle_gamma   90.00
#
_symmetry.space_group_name_H-M   'P 1'
#
loop_
_entity.id
_entity.type
_entity.pdbx_description
1 polymer ?
#
loop_
_entity_poly.entity_id
_entity_poly.type
_entity_poly.pdbx_seq_one_letter_code
_entity_poly.pdbx_strand_id
1 'polypeptide(L)'
;MSKVITFNRTGGPEVLEVIDVQVPAPTAGEVQIRVHAIGINRAEIMYRNGQYVIEPEFPARLGYEAAGVVQAVGENVDEFTTGDRVSVIPSF
;
A
#
# COMPACT_ATOMS: atom_id res chain seq x y z
N MET A 1 1.78 14.98 1.43
CA MET A 1 2.92 14.06 1.22
C MET A 1 2.76 12.87 2.15
N SER A 2 2.79 11.65 1.59
CA SER A 2 2.81 10.39 2.32
C SER A 2 4.19 9.74 2.16
N LYS A 3 4.65 8.98 3.16
CA LYS A 3 5.88 8.21 3.06
C LYS A 3 5.57 6.79 2.63
N VAL A 4 6.28 6.29 1.64
CA VAL A 4 6.14 4.91 1.14
C VAL A 4 7.50 4.24 1.04
N ILE A 5 7.49 2.92 1.15
CA ILE A 5 8.67 2.08 0.92
C ILE A 5 8.71 1.68 -0.55
N THR A 6 9.87 1.86 -1.19
CA THR A 6 10.16 1.47 -2.57
C THR A 6 11.48 0.72 -2.66
N PHE A 7 11.72 0.04 -3.77
CA PHE A 7 13.01 -0.56 -4.13
C PHE A 7 13.18 -0.63 -5.65
N ASN A 8 14.42 -0.48 -6.14
CA ASN A 8 14.76 -0.42 -7.57
C ASN A 8 15.50 -1.66 -8.10
N ARG A 9 15.80 -2.62 -7.21
CA ARG A 9 16.44 -3.90 -7.53
C ARG A 9 16.14 -4.91 -6.42
N THR A 10 16.16 -6.20 -6.73
CA THR A 10 15.99 -7.23 -5.70
C THR A 10 17.17 -7.24 -4.72
N GLY A 11 16.91 -7.66 -3.47
CA GLY A 11 17.95 -7.80 -2.46
C GLY A 11 17.45 -7.96 -1.02
N GLY A 12 18.38 -7.82 -0.08
CA GLY A 12 18.10 -7.78 1.35
C GLY A 12 17.45 -6.45 1.77
N PRO A 13 17.27 -6.19 3.08
CA PRO A 13 16.64 -4.96 3.55
C PRO A 13 17.36 -3.67 3.12
N GLU A 14 18.64 -3.75 2.76
CA GLU A 14 19.47 -2.63 2.30
C GLU A 14 19.01 -2.00 0.97
N VAL A 15 18.12 -2.64 0.21
CA VAL A 15 17.56 -2.07 -1.04
C VAL A 15 16.32 -1.20 -0.79
N LEU A 16 15.82 -1.14 0.45
CA LEU A 16 14.62 -0.39 0.78
C LEU A 16 14.92 1.10 0.92
N GLU A 17 14.10 1.90 0.25
CA GLU A 17 14.15 3.36 0.29
C GLU A 17 12.81 3.91 0.77
N VAL A 18 12.85 4.93 1.63
CA VAL A 18 11.67 5.72 1.99
C VAL A 18 11.60 6.91 1.05
N ILE A 19 10.50 7.03 0.32
CA ILE A 19 10.24 8.20 -0.54
C ILE A 19 8.98 8.93 -0.08
N ASP A 20 8.95 10.24 -0.32
CA ASP A 20 7.74 11.04 -0.17
C ASP A 20 6.96 11.04 -1.50
N VAL A 21 5.67 10.73 -1.43
CA VAL A 21 4.76 10.74 -2.57
C VAL A 21 3.58 11.66 -2.33
N GLN A 22 3.13 12.31 -3.39
CA GLN A 22 1.82 12.96 -3.39
C GLN A 22 0.77 11.91 -3.76
N VAL A 23 -0.16 11.66 -2.83
CA VAL A 23 -1.27 10.74 -3.07
C VAL A 23 -2.40 11.53 -3.73
N PRO A 24 -2.86 11.17 -4.93
CA PRO A 24 -4.00 11.85 -5.55
C PRO A 24 -5.29 11.62 -4.75
N ALA A 25 -6.30 12.45 -5.00
CA ALA A 25 -7.64 12.19 -4.50
C ALA A 25 -8.18 10.86 -5.07
N PRO A 26 -9.04 10.13 -4.33
CA PRO A 26 -9.62 8.89 -4.85
C PRO A 26 -10.51 9.17 -6.06
N THR A 27 -10.49 8.25 -7.02
CA THR A 27 -11.36 8.29 -8.21
C THR A 27 -12.66 7.52 -7.96
N ALA A 28 -13.53 7.43 -8.97
CA ALA A 28 -14.79 6.71 -8.82
C ALA A 28 -14.58 5.25 -8.39
N GLY A 29 -15.31 4.80 -7.37
CA GLY A 29 -15.20 3.46 -6.78
C GLY A 29 -14.05 3.28 -5.79
N GLU A 30 -13.28 4.34 -5.48
CA GLU A 30 -12.14 4.27 -4.57
C GLU A 30 -12.39 5.02 -3.26
N VAL A 31 -11.74 4.57 -2.18
CA VAL A 31 -11.59 5.31 -0.94
C VAL A 31 -10.11 5.61 -0.69
N GLN A 32 -9.82 6.80 -0.16
CA GLN A 32 -8.49 7.12 0.32
C GLN A 32 -8.41 6.89 1.82
N ILE A 33 -7.46 6.05 2.24
CA ILE A 33 -7.27 5.70 3.65
C ILE A 33 -6.08 6.49 4.22
N ARG A 34 -6.30 7.18 5.35
CA ARG A 34 -5.21 7.62 6.21
C ARG A 34 -4.73 6.43 7.04
N VAL A 35 -3.64 5.82 6.59
CA VAL A 35 -3.05 4.64 7.20
C VAL A 35 -2.47 4.97 8.57
N HIS A 36 -2.81 4.17 9.58
CA HIS A 36 -2.24 4.25 10.94
C HIS A 36 -1.32 3.07 11.26
N ALA A 37 -1.58 1.91 10.66
CA ALA A 37 -0.77 0.70 10.82
C ALA A 37 -0.68 -0.07 9.50
N ILE A 38 0.46 -0.71 9.27
CA ILE A 38 0.73 -1.58 8.12
C ILE A 38 1.07 -2.96 8.66
N GLY A 39 0.44 -4.00 8.09
CA GLY A 39 0.79 -5.39 8.36
C GLY A 39 2.03 -5.79 7.58
N ILE A 40 2.92 -6.58 8.20
CA ILE A 40 4.11 -7.13 7.54
C ILE A 40 3.92 -8.64 7.41
N ASN A 41 4.03 -9.13 6.19
CA ASN A 41 3.96 -10.55 5.89
C ASN A 41 5.32 -11.06 5.38
N ARG A 42 5.45 -12.39 5.30
CA ARG A 42 6.64 -13.01 4.68
C ARG A 42 6.69 -12.77 3.17
N ALA A 43 5.52 -12.49 2.56
CA ALA A 43 5.39 -12.19 1.14
C ALA A 43 6.22 -10.97 0.73
N GLU A 44 6.29 -9.90 1.53
CA GLU A 44 7.12 -8.73 1.21
C GLU A 44 8.61 -9.08 1.13
N ILE A 45 9.11 -9.96 2.02
CA ILE A 45 10.51 -10.40 2.00
C ILE A 45 10.77 -11.20 0.72
N MET A 46 9.88 -12.16 0.42
CA MET A 46 10.00 -13.01 -0.77
C MET A 46 9.89 -12.18 -2.06
N TYR A 47 9.03 -11.18 -2.11
CA TYR A 47 8.86 -10.33 -3.28
C TYR A 47 10.09 -9.44 -3.48
N ARG A 48 10.54 -8.76 -2.40
CA ARG A 48 11.74 -7.89 -2.45
C ARG A 48 13.00 -8.66 -2.84
N ASN A 49 13.16 -9.91 -2.40
CA ASN A 49 14.36 -10.69 -2.69
C ASN A 49 14.25 -11.55 -3.97
N GLY A 50 13.16 -11.43 -4.74
CA GLY A 50 12.97 -12.15 -6.00
C GLY A 50 12.62 -13.63 -5.87
N GLN A 51 12.10 -14.07 -4.73
CA GLN A 51 11.70 -15.45 -4.45
C GLN A 51 10.17 -15.62 -4.34
N TYR A 52 9.39 -14.66 -4.84
CA TYR A 52 7.93 -14.72 -4.85
C TYR A 52 7.39 -15.23 -6.18
N VAL A 53 6.11 -15.57 -6.21
CA VAL A 53 5.45 -16.14 -7.41
C VAL A 53 5.34 -15.14 -8.57
N ILE A 54 5.47 -13.84 -8.27
CA ILE A 54 5.53 -12.76 -9.25
C ILE A 54 6.86 -12.02 -9.10
N GLU A 55 7.42 -11.59 -10.21
CA GLU A 55 8.63 -10.79 -10.25
C GLU A 55 8.33 -9.29 -9.97
N PRO A 56 9.24 -8.55 -9.32
CA PRO A 56 9.07 -7.11 -9.14
C PRO A 56 9.19 -6.31 -10.43
N GLU A 57 8.25 -5.40 -10.67
CA GLU A 57 8.37 -4.35 -11.68
C GLU A 57 8.93 -3.09 -11.04
N PHE A 58 10.10 -2.64 -11.50
CA PHE A 58 10.81 -1.52 -10.87
C PHE A 58 10.38 -0.15 -11.42
N PRO A 59 10.26 0.90 -10.57
CA PRO A 59 10.37 0.88 -9.10
C PRO A 59 9.19 0.15 -8.44
N ALA A 60 9.49 -0.82 -7.57
CA ALA A 60 8.50 -1.66 -6.91
C ALA A 60 8.18 -1.15 -5.51
N ARG A 61 6.95 -1.39 -5.04
CA ARG A 61 6.48 -1.05 -3.68
C ARG A 61 6.17 -2.30 -2.86
N LEU A 62 6.03 -2.13 -1.55
CA LEU A 62 5.65 -3.17 -0.61
C LEU A 62 4.36 -2.82 0.14
N GLY A 63 3.73 -3.86 0.71
CA GLY A 63 2.58 -3.77 1.60
C GLY A 63 1.29 -4.28 0.94
N TYR A 64 0.66 -5.26 1.60
CA TYR A 64 -0.66 -5.76 1.24
C TYR A 64 -1.74 -5.42 2.27
N GLU A 65 -1.33 -5.06 3.49
CA GLU A 65 -2.21 -4.90 4.64
C GLU A 65 -2.07 -3.53 5.28
N ALA A 66 -3.20 -2.91 5.57
CA ALA A 66 -3.23 -1.65 6.30
C ALA A 66 -4.50 -1.53 7.14
N ALA A 67 -4.40 -0.79 8.24
CA ALA A 67 -5.55 -0.32 9.01
C ALA A 67 -5.47 1.19 9.19
N GLY A 68 -6.61 1.86 9.11
CA GLY A 68 -6.66 3.31 9.16
C GLY A 68 -8.07 3.85 9.21
N VAL A 69 -8.21 5.10 8.78
CA VAL A 69 -9.50 5.76 8.65
C VAL A 69 -9.71 6.24 7.22
N VAL A 70 -10.94 6.16 6.72
CA VAL A 70 -11.32 6.76 5.44
C VAL A 70 -11.15 8.27 5.56
N GLN A 71 -10.23 8.83 4.76
CA GLN A 71 -9.93 10.25 4.71
C GLN A 71 -10.78 10.97 3.64
N ALA A 72 -11.05 10.29 2.53
CA ALA A 72 -11.86 10.78 1.43
C ALA A 72 -12.50 9.61 0.68
N VAL A 73 -13.61 9.88 0.01
CA VAL A 73 -14.41 8.92 -0.74
C VAL A 73 -14.58 9.45 -2.16
N GLY A 74 -14.36 8.61 -3.16
CA GLY A 74 -14.59 8.93 -4.57
C GLY A 74 -16.06 8.81 -4.98
N GLU A 75 -16.37 9.16 -6.23
CA GLU A 75 -17.72 9.00 -6.77
C GLU A 75 -18.17 7.53 -6.76
N ASN A 76 -19.48 7.26 -6.66
CA ASN A 76 -20.06 5.91 -6.71
C ASN A 76 -19.56 4.93 -5.62
N VAL A 77 -19.18 5.44 -4.45
CA VAL A 77 -18.94 4.63 -3.25
C VAL A 77 -20.05 4.94 -2.24
N ASP A 78 -20.89 3.95 -1.96
CA ASP A 78 -22.06 4.10 -1.08
C ASP A 78 -21.86 3.40 0.27
N GLU A 79 -20.90 2.48 0.36
CA GLU A 79 -20.66 1.61 1.50
C GLU A 79 -19.76 2.23 2.58
N PHE A 80 -19.07 3.33 2.26
CA PHE A 80 -18.09 3.97 3.14
C PHE A 80 -18.29 5.48 3.20
N THR A 81 -18.00 6.06 4.38
CA THR A 81 -17.96 7.50 4.58
C THR A 81 -16.67 7.96 5.26
N THR A 82 -16.34 9.24 5.13
CA THR A 82 -15.17 9.83 5.80
C THR A 82 -15.27 9.64 7.31
N GLY A 83 -14.19 9.13 7.91
CA GLY A 83 -14.11 8.81 9.35
C GLY A 83 -14.28 7.34 9.67
N ASP A 84 -14.78 6.52 8.74
CA ASP A 84 -14.91 5.08 8.96
C ASP A 84 -13.56 4.42 9.24
N ARG A 85 -13.55 3.50 10.21
CA ARG A 85 -12.36 2.70 10.53
C ARG A 85 -12.38 1.47 9.64
N VAL A 86 -11.36 1.32 8.82
CA VAL A 86 -11.27 0.26 7.81
C VAL A 86 -9.93 -0.45 7.86
N SER A 87 -9.91 -1.68 7.35
CA SER A 87 -8.69 -2.43 7.07
C SER A 87 -8.72 -2.98 5.65
N VAL A 88 -7.57 -2.98 5.01
CA VAL A 88 -7.33 -3.68 3.74
C VAL A 88 -6.52 -4.92 4.05
N ILE A 89 -6.95 -6.06 3.51
CA ILE A 89 -6.27 -7.35 3.61
C ILE A 89 -6.09 -7.93 2.20
N PRO A 90 -5.13 -8.85 1.98
CA PRO A 90 -4.96 -9.49 0.68
C PRO A 90 -6.20 -10.31 0.35
N SER A 91 -6.86 -10.02 -0.76
CA SER A 91 -7.87 -10.89 -1.36
C SER A 91 -7.18 -11.78 -2.40
N PHE A 92 -7.27 -13.09 -2.21
CA PHE A 92 -6.75 -14.12 -3.13
C PHE A 92 -7.86 -14.70 -4.01
#